data_AF-A0A933S6D6-F1
#
_entry.id   AF-A0A933S6D6-F1
#
_cell.length_a   1.000
_cell.length_b   1.000
_cell.length_c   1.000
_cell.angle_alpha   90.00
_cell.angle_beta   90.00
_cell.angle_gamma   90.00
#
_symmetry.space_group_name_H-M   'P 1'
#
loop_
_entity.id
_entity.type
_entity.pdbx_description
1 polymer ?
#
loop_
_entity_poly.entity_id
_entity_poly.type
_entity_poly.pdbx_seq_one_letter_code
_entity_poly.pdbx_strand_id
1 'polypeptide(L)'
;MDITDIVLAVALAGTIAAVAVLMVRRGGNAQLAGAEARTLADKIIANAEREADVLRRAVELEVKDQRLEAKAAIDAEARERRDTTETRERELRDQERQLARDREQAAQQTATLTAQQVELGTRASQVETEVRRLTRELERVAGLSTDAAKQELMERLERDARFEAGRMLQRVREEAEATAEDHARHVISSAIQRIAGDYVMESTISAVNLPSDDMKGRIIGREGRNIRALEAATGVNLIVDDTPETILLSSFDPLRRKVAHETLERLMADGRFHPTRIEETVAKVEARLDKEMRDDANKVVYELDIHDLHPDIIGLLGRLKYRLSYGQNNLSHAREVALICGMMAGELGLNRKLATRSGLLHDIGKSLTHEVQGGHALIGAEFAERCGEHPHVVNAIAAHHGDVAPLTKEAYLVAAGDALSAGRPGARRESMELYVKRLADLEGVASAFPGVDRVYAMQAGREVRVLVDADTLSDEECAVISRDIAKRIEQEVTYPGQVKVCLVRESRFIEYAR
;
A
#
# COMPACT_ATOMS: atom_id res chain seq x y z
N MET A 1 61.54 114.64 -80.65
CA MET A 1 61.13 115.00 -79.27
C MET A 1 60.82 113.67 -78.58
N ASP A 2 60.72 113.64 -77.27
CA ASP A 2 59.60 112.90 -76.67
C ASP A 2 59.63 111.39 -76.52
N ILE A 3 59.84 110.55 -77.52
CA ILE A 3 59.26 109.21 -77.40
C ILE A 3 60.05 108.29 -76.43
N THR A 4 61.37 108.40 -76.35
CA THR A 4 62.16 107.53 -75.45
C THR A 4 61.95 107.85 -73.97
N ASP A 5 61.91 109.14 -73.60
CA ASP A 5 61.68 109.56 -72.22
C ASP A 5 60.20 109.39 -71.82
N ILE A 6 59.25 109.61 -72.75
CA ILE A 6 57.83 109.34 -72.52
C ILE A 6 57.57 107.85 -72.37
N VAL A 7 58.17 106.97 -73.19
CA VAL A 7 57.93 105.53 -73.07
C VAL A 7 58.55 104.96 -71.80
N LEU A 8 59.73 105.44 -71.38
CA LEU A 8 60.32 105.01 -70.10
C LEU A 8 59.45 105.47 -68.91
N ALA A 9 58.90 106.68 -68.96
CA ALA A 9 57.94 107.18 -67.97
C ALA A 9 56.61 106.39 -67.99
N VAL A 10 56.10 105.99 -69.16
CA VAL A 10 54.91 105.14 -69.31
C VAL A 10 55.16 103.72 -68.80
N ALA A 11 56.35 103.16 -69.03
CA ALA A 11 56.73 101.86 -68.49
C ALA A 11 56.86 101.90 -66.95
N LEU A 12 57.41 102.98 -66.41
CA LEU A 12 57.53 103.18 -64.96
C LEU A 12 56.16 103.42 -64.31
N ALA A 13 55.29 104.23 -64.92
CA ALA A 13 53.92 104.43 -64.45
C ALA A 13 53.08 103.14 -64.54
N GLY A 14 53.24 102.37 -65.62
CA GLY A 14 52.58 101.07 -65.81
C GLY A 14 53.00 100.03 -64.77
N THR A 15 54.28 100.00 -64.40
CA THR A 15 54.80 99.11 -63.36
C THR A 15 54.33 99.51 -61.96
N ILE A 16 54.29 100.80 -61.64
CA ILE A 16 53.76 101.28 -60.35
C ILE A 16 52.26 100.98 -60.21
N ALA A 17 51.47 101.20 -61.27
CA ALA A 17 50.04 100.89 -61.27
C ALA A 17 49.77 99.38 -61.12
N ALA A 18 50.55 98.53 -61.80
CA ALA A 18 50.44 97.09 -61.68
C ALA A 18 50.76 96.59 -60.26
N VAL A 19 51.78 97.16 -59.60
CA VAL A 19 52.16 96.80 -58.22
C VAL A 19 51.08 97.22 -57.22
N ALA A 20 50.50 98.41 -57.36
CA ALA A 20 49.45 98.90 -56.46
C ALA A 20 48.16 98.05 -56.52
N VAL A 21 47.71 97.68 -57.73
CA VAL A 21 46.55 96.80 -57.91
C VAL A 21 46.80 95.42 -57.31
N LEU A 22 48.03 94.91 -57.43
CA LEU A 22 48.39 93.59 -56.92
C LEU A 22 48.46 93.58 -55.39
N MET A 23 48.86 94.69 -54.75
CA MET A 23 48.86 94.81 -53.28
C MET A 23 47.45 94.88 -52.69
N VAL A 24 46.53 95.67 -53.28
CA VAL A 24 45.15 95.79 -52.78
C VAL A 24 44.38 94.47 -52.91
N ARG A 25 44.54 93.76 -54.05
CA ARG A 25 43.96 92.43 -54.24
C ARG A 25 44.52 91.38 -53.28
N ARG A 26 45.79 91.48 -52.89
CA ARG A 26 46.38 90.60 -51.86
C ARG A 26 45.85 90.89 -50.46
N GLY A 27 45.62 92.15 -50.11
CA GLY A 27 45.13 92.55 -48.79
C GLY A 27 43.69 92.10 -48.50
N GLY A 28 42.78 92.27 -49.48
CA GLY A 28 41.36 91.92 -49.31
C GLY A 28 41.07 90.42 -49.22
N ASN A 29 41.77 89.60 -50.02
CA ASN A 29 41.62 88.14 -49.98
C ASN A 29 42.20 87.50 -48.71
N ALA A 30 43.16 88.16 -48.04
CA ALA A 30 43.75 87.63 -46.81
C ALA A 30 42.82 87.72 -45.59
N GLN A 31 41.95 88.73 -45.52
CA GLN A 31 41.06 88.92 -44.36
C GLN A 31 39.83 87.99 -44.36
N LEU A 32 39.19 87.79 -45.53
CA LEU A 32 38.05 86.87 -45.64
C LEU A 32 38.46 85.40 -45.44
N ALA A 33 39.62 85.00 -45.98
CA ALA A 33 40.19 83.68 -45.75
C ALA A 33 40.51 83.42 -44.26
N GLY A 34 40.89 84.46 -43.50
CA GLY A 34 41.20 84.36 -42.08
C GLY A 34 39.98 84.16 -41.17
N ALA A 35 38.82 84.72 -41.51
CA ALA A 35 37.59 84.59 -40.71
C ALA A 35 36.92 83.23 -40.91
N GLU A 36 36.84 82.75 -42.15
CA GLU A 36 36.31 81.42 -42.45
C GLU A 36 37.20 80.32 -41.84
N ALA A 37 38.53 80.48 -41.90
CA ALA A 37 39.47 79.56 -41.28
C ALA A 37 39.29 79.44 -39.75
N ARG A 38 38.95 80.53 -39.04
CA ARG A 38 38.72 80.50 -37.59
C ARG A 38 37.43 79.75 -37.22
N THR A 39 36.33 80.01 -37.92
CA THR A 39 35.06 79.31 -37.65
C THR A 39 35.13 77.81 -37.98
N LEU A 40 35.91 77.44 -39.00
CA LEU A 40 36.23 76.04 -39.30
C LEU A 40 37.10 75.43 -38.19
N ALA A 41 38.12 76.15 -37.71
CA ALA A 41 38.98 75.68 -36.61
C ALA A 41 38.17 75.44 -35.32
N ASP A 42 37.28 76.36 -34.93
CA ASP A 42 36.46 76.22 -33.72
C ASP A 42 35.48 75.04 -33.84
N LYS A 43 34.89 74.81 -35.03
CA LYS A 43 34.05 73.63 -35.28
C LYS A 43 34.84 72.33 -35.24
N ILE A 44 36.07 72.33 -35.76
CA ILE A 44 36.97 71.16 -35.69
C ILE A 44 37.32 70.85 -34.24
N ILE A 45 37.64 71.86 -33.43
CA ILE A 45 37.95 71.70 -32.00
C ILE A 45 36.71 71.17 -31.25
N ALA A 46 35.54 71.77 -31.45
CA ALA A 46 34.31 71.34 -30.77
C ALA A 46 33.83 69.94 -31.20
N ASN A 47 34.15 69.50 -32.42
CA ASN A 47 33.92 68.13 -32.86
C ASN A 47 34.96 67.17 -32.26
N ALA A 48 36.24 67.57 -32.23
CA ALA A 48 37.31 66.78 -31.61
C ALA A 48 37.09 66.57 -30.10
N GLU A 49 36.58 67.59 -29.38
CA GLU A 49 36.22 67.48 -27.97
C GLU A 49 35.04 66.51 -27.75
N ARG A 50 34.00 66.59 -28.59
CA ARG A 50 32.87 65.65 -28.51
C ARG A 50 33.28 64.21 -28.86
N GLU A 51 34.11 64.03 -29.87
CA GLU A 51 34.67 62.73 -30.22
C GLU A 51 35.56 62.18 -29.10
N ALA A 52 36.39 63.02 -28.47
CA ALA A 52 37.20 62.63 -27.32
C ALA A 52 36.36 62.21 -26.11
N ASP A 53 35.25 62.90 -25.84
CA ASP A 53 34.34 62.55 -24.74
C ASP A 53 33.57 61.25 -25.01
N VAL A 54 33.13 61.03 -26.25
CA VAL A 54 32.51 59.76 -26.67
C VAL A 54 33.52 58.63 -26.57
N LEU A 55 34.76 58.84 -27.02
CA LEU A 55 35.83 57.86 -26.93
C LEU A 55 36.19 57.53 -25.48
N ARG A 56 36.29 58.53 -24.60
CA ARG A 56 36.54 58.31 -23.16
C ARG A 56 35.45 57.46 -22.52
N ARG A 57 34.18 57.77 -22.79
CA ARG A 57 33.06 56.98 -22.26
C ARG A 57 33.03 55.56 -22.83
N ALA A 58 33.36 55.39 -24.12
CA ALA A 58 33.48 54.07 -24.74
C ALA A 58 34.60 53.25 -24.10
N VAL A 59 35.78 53.83 -23.88
CA VAL A 59 36.90 53.17 -23.20
C VAL A 59 36.57 52.84 -21.74
N GLU A 60 35.91 53.73 -21.00
CA GLU A 60 35.48 53.43 -19.63
C GLU A 60 34.46 52.29 -19.56
N LEU A 61 33.55 52.20 -20.52
CA LEU A 61 32.60 51.08 -20.65
C LEU A 61 33.34 49.79 -20.99
N GLU A 62 34.25 49.82 -21.95
CA GLU A 62 35.06 48.66 -22.35
C GLU A 62 35.93 48.15 -21.19
N VAL A 63 36.56 49.04 -20.43
CA VAL A 63 37.35 48.66 -19.24
C VAL A 63 36.46 48.08 -18.14
N LYS A 64 35.23 48.60 -17.96
CA LYS A 64 34.27 48.01 -17.02
C LYS A 64 33.83 46.62 -17.48
N ASP A 65 33.60 46.44 -18.78
CA ASP A 65 33.18 45.18 -19.36
C ASP A 65 34.28 44.13 -19.22
N GLN A 66 35.52 44.46 -19.61
CA GLN A 66 36.70 43.62 -19.40
C GLN A 66 36.92 43.26 -17.92
N ARG A 67 36.64 44.19 -16.99
CA ARG A 67 36.75 43.91 -15.55
C ARG A 67 35.66 42.96 -15.07
N LEU A 68 34.44 43.06 -15.60
CA LEU A 68 33.35 42.15 -15.29
C LEU A 68 33.62 40.76 -15.86
N GLU A 69 34.11 40.67 -17.10
CA GLU A 69 34.53 39.42 -17.73
C GLU A 69 35.68 38.77 -16.96
N ALA A 70 36.73 39.52 -16.62
CA ALA A 70 37.85 39.01 -15.83
C ALA A 70 37.40 38.52 -14.45
N LYS A 71 36.49 39.24 -13.79
CA LYS A 71 35.92 38.81 -12.51
C LYS A 71 35.09 37.54 -12.66
N ALA A 72 34.26 37.46 -13.70
CA ALA A 72 33.45 36.27 -13.98
C ALA A 72 34.34 35.05 -14.29
N ALA A 73 35.45 35.23 -15.01
CA ALA A 73 36.43 34.18 -15.29
C ALA A 73 37.11 33.69 -14.00
N ILE A 74 37.52 34.60 -13.11
CA ILE A 74 38.12 34.25 -11.81
C ILE A 74 37.10 33.52 -10.92
N ASP A 75 35.85 33.99 -10.87
CA ASP A 75 34.80 33.35 -10.07
C ASP A 75 34.44 31.96 -10.62
N ALA A 76 34.48 31.77 -11.94
CA ALA A 76 34.30 30.48 -12.58
C ALA A 76 35.45 29.52 -12.26
N GLU A 77 36.71 29.97 -12.40
CA GLU A 77 37.88 29.16 -12.06
C GLU A 77 37.91 28.80 -10.56
N ALA A 78 37.53 29.73 -9.68
CA ALA A 78 37.44 29.48 -8.25
C ALA A 78 36.36 28.45 -7.91
N ARG A 79 35.23 28.44 -8.63
CA ARG A 79 34.18 27.41 -8.49
C ARG A 79 34.69 26.05 -8.97
N GLU A 80 35.29 25.99 -10.16
CA GLU A 80 35.86 24.75 -10.71
C GLU A 80 36.94 24.17 -9.78
N ARG A 81 37.83 25.01 -9.24
CA ARG A 81 38.83 24.59 -8.25
C ARG A 81 38.20 24.07 -6.96
N ARG A 82 37.09 24.65 -6.50
CA ARG A 82 36.36 24.16 -5.31
C ARG A 82 35.72 22.80 -5.60
N ASP A 83 35.00 22.68 -6.70
CA ASP A 83 34.31 21.44 -7.07
C ASP A 83 35.30 20.28 -7.29
N THR A 84 36.44 20.55 -7.93
CA THR A 84 37.51 19.57 -8.10
C THR A 84 38.16 19.18 -6.77
N THR A 85 38.33 20.13 -5.84
CA THR A 85 38.86 19.84 -4.50
C THR A 85 37.88 19.00 -3.69
N GLU A 86 36.59 19.36 -3.68
CA GLU A 86 35.55 18.58 -3.00
C GLU A 86 35.44 17.16 -3.57
N THR A 87 35.56 17.01 -4.88
CA THR A 87 35.53 15.69 -5.53
C THR A 87 36.73 14.84 -5.09
N ARG A 88 37.94 15.42 -5.10
CA ARG A 88 39.15 14.74 -4.62
C ARG A 88 39.08 14.38 -3.14
N GLU A 89 38.52 15.25 -2.29
CA GLU A 89 38.32 14.95 -0.87
C GLU A 89 37.34 13.78 -0.66
N ARG A 90 36.27 13.71 -1.46
CA ARG A 90 35.34 12.57 -1.42
C ARG A 90 36.02 11.28 -1.86
N GLU A 91 36.76 11.32 -2.97
CA GLU A 91 37.54 10.16 -3.46
C GLU A 91 38.55 9.68 -2.43
N LEU A 92 39.28 10.60 -1.77
CA LEU A 92 40.23 10.26 -0.70
C LEU A 92 39.53 9.62 0.50
N ARG A 93 38.38 10.14 0.94
CA ARG A 93 37.60 9.55 2.03
C ARG A 93 37.09 8.15 1.68
N ASP A 94 36.68 7.93 0.45
CA ASP A 94 36.24 6.62 -0.02
C ASP A 94 37.42 5.64 -0.12
N GLN A 95 38.59 6.10 -0.57
CA GLN A 95 39.83 5.33 -0.52
C GLN A 95 40.23 4.98 0.91
N GLU A 96 40.16 5.93 1.87
CA GLU A 96 40.45 5.67 3.28
C GLU A 96 39.51 4.61 3.88
N ARG A 97 38.21 4.69 3.55
CA ARG A 97 37.22 3.69 3.98
C ARG A 97 37.49 2.32 3.37
N GLN A 98 37.86 2.27 2.09
CA GLN A 98 38.21 1.02 1.43
C GLN A 98 39.47 0.42 2.06
N LEU A 99 40.50 1.23 2.32
CA LEU A 99 41.75 0.80 2.93
C LEU A 99 41.55 0.33 4.38
N ALA A 100 40.60 0.94 5.11
CA ALA A 100 40.19 0.46 6.43
C ALA A 100 39.50 -0.92 6.36
N ARG A 101 38.60 -1.13 5.40
CA ARG A 101 37.96 -2.43 5.15
C ARG A 101 38.97 -3.50 4.74
N ASP A 102 39.90 -3.16 3.84
CA ASP A 102 40.95 -4.08 3.39
C ASP A 102 41.87 -4.46 4.55
N ARG A 103 42.18 -3.52 5.46
CA ARG A 103 42.93 -3.81 6.69
C ARG A 103 42.18 -4.74 7.64
N GLU A 104 40.88 -4.54 7.81
CA GLU A 104 40.03 -5.41 8.62
C GLU A 104 39.96 -6.83 8.02
N GLN A 105 39.77 -6.93 6.70
CA GLN A 105 39.80 -8.20 5.97
C GLN A 105 41.16 -8.89 6.09
N ALA A 106 42.26 -8.16 5.92
CA ALA A 106 43.60 -8.70 6.07
C ALA A 106 43.86 -9.19 7.51
N ALA A 107 43.37 -8.46 8.52
CA ALA A 107 43.44 -8.88 9.91
C ALA A 107 42.62 -10.15 10.16
N GLN A 108 41.41 -10.24 9.59
CA GLN A 108 40.56 -11.42 9.68
C GLN A 108 41.16 -12.63 8.96
N GLN A 109 41.76 -12.42 7.79
CA GLN A 109 42.51 -13.45 7.06
C GLN A 109 43.73 -13.90 7.86
N THR A 110 44.47 -12.98 8.47
CA THR A 110 45.62 -13.32 9.32
C THR A 110 45.19 -14.12 10.55
N ALA A 111 44.09 -13.74 11.19
CA ALA A 111 43.50 -14.50 12.29
C ALA A 111 43.04 -15.90 11.84
N THR A 112 42.42 -15.99 10.66
CA THR A 112 42.00 -17.27 10.06
C THR A 112 43.18 -18.16 9.72
N LEU A 113 44.23 -17.61 9.11
CA LEU A 113 45.47 -18.32 8.79
C LEU A 113 46.19 -18.78 10.06
N THR A 114 46.20 -17.96 11.11
CA THR A 114 46.76 -18.32 12.41
C THR A 114 45.95 -19.47 13.04
N ALA A 115 44.62 -19.39 13.00
CA ALA A 115 43.74 -20.47 13.45
C ALA A 115 43.96 -21.75 12.63
N GLN A 116 44.09 -21.65 11.31
CA GLN A 116 44.42 -22.77 10.42
C GLN A 116 45.82 -23.32 10.69
N GLN A 117 46.80 -22.50 11.05
CA GLN A 117 48.14 -22.95 11.39
C GLN A 117 48.16 -23.71 12.71
N VAL A 118 47.40 -23.23 13.71
CA VAL A 118 47.16 -23.96 14.96
C VAL A 118 46.41 -25.27 14.67
N GLU A 119 45.37 -25.22 13.85
CA GLU A 119 44.61 -26.40 13.44
C GLU A 119 45.49 -27.41 12.68
N LEU A 120 46.32 -26.97 11.75
CA LEU A 120 47.29 -27.80 11.04
C LEU A 120 48.33 -28.38 12.00
N GLY A 121 48.76 -27.64 13.02
CA GLY A 121 49.61 -28.16 14.09
C GLY A 121 48.91 -29.26 14.89
N THR A 122 47.63 -29.06 15.23
CA THR A 122 46.83 -30.09 15.91
C THR A 122 46.58 -31.30 15.01
N ARG A 123 46.29 -31.09 13.72
CA ARG A 123 46.12 -32.15 12.71
C ARG A 123 47.43 -32.88 12.47
N ALA A 124 48.58 -32.22 12.47
CA ALA A 124 49.88 -32.87 12.36
C ALA A 124 50.16 -33.76 13.57
N SER A 125 49.83 -33.30 14.78
CA SER A 125 49.91 -34.12 16.01
C SER A 125 48.91 -35.29 16.00
N GLN A 126 47.69 -35.06 15.50
CA GLN A 126 46.71 -36.12 15.26
C GLN A 126 47.21 -37.11 14.20
N VAL A 127 47.81 -36.65 13.10
CA VAL A 127 48.42 -37.50 12.07
C VAL A 127 49.56 -38.29 12.67
N GLU A 128 50.39 -37.72 13.54
CA GLU A 128 51.45 -38.47 14.22
C GLU A 128 50.87 -39.53 15.17
N THR A 129 49.78 -39.21 15.87
CA THR A 129 49.03 -40.15 16.71
C THR A 129 48.37 -41.24 15.88
N GLU A 130 47.80 -40.89 14.74
CA GLU A 130 47.19 -41.78 13.75
C GLU A 130 48.24 -42.62 13.04
N VAL A 131 49.44 -42.10 12.77
CA VAL A 131 50.57 -42.88 12.25
C VAL A 131 51.00 -43.91 13.29
N ARG A 132 51.08 -43.53 14.58
CA ARG A 132 51.32 -44.52 15.65
C ARG A 132 50.19 -45.53 15.77
N ARG A 133 48.93 -45.11 15.58
CA ARG A 133 47.75 -45.99 15.54
C ARG A 133 47.79 -46.93 14.32
N LEU A 134 48.17 -46.42 13.16
CA LEU A 134 48.32 -47.14 11.89
C LEU A 134 49.51 -48.10 11.94
N THR A 135 50.60 -47.76 12.62
CA THR A 135 51.70 -48.71 12.90
C THR A 135 51.21 -49.86 13.77
N ARG A 136 50.40 -49.58 14.81
CA ARG A 136 49.73 -50.63 15.61
C ARG A 136 48.68 -51.40 14.82
N GLU A 137 47.95 -50.75 13.93
CA GLU A 137 47.02 -51.42 13.01
C GLU A 137 47.77 -52.22 11.95
N LEU A 138 48.97 -51.84 11.51
CA LEU A 138 49.84 -52.61 10.64
C LEU A 138 50.38 -53.85 11.37
N GLU A 139 50.74 -53.71 12.66
CA GLU A 139 51.03 -54.85 13.55
C GLU A 139 49.80 -55.77 13.72
N ARG A 140 48.58 -55.21 13.73
CA ARG A 140 47.31 -55.96 13.73
C ARG A 140 47.00 -56.61 12.38
N VAL A 141 47.25 -55.91 11.27
CA VAL A 141 47.02 -56.34 9.87
C VAL A 141 48.02 -57.41 9.48
N ALA A 142 49.25 -57.39 10.01
CA ALA A 142 50.19 -58.51 9.95
C ALA A 142 49.63 -59.80 10.61
N GLY A 143 48.55 -59.69 11.40
CA GLY A 143 47.78 -60.80 11.96
C GLY A 143 46.37 -60.99 11.38
N LEU A 144 45.93 -60.18 10.39
CA LEU A 144 44.63 -60.33 9.72
C LEU A 144 44.79 -61.07 8.39
N SER A 145 43.86 -61.96 8.07
CA SER A 145 43.77 -62.53 6.72
C SER A 145 43.25 -61.49 5.73
N THR A 146 43.64 -61.65 4.46
CA THR A 146 43.30 -60.73 3.37
C THR A 146 41.78 -60.55 3.20
N ASP A 147 41.01 -61.61 3.48
CA ASP A 147 39.54 -61.61 3.36
C ASP A 147 38.86 -60.77 4.46
N ALA A 148 39.37 -60.83 5.69
CA ALA A 148 38.82 -60.06 6.81
C ALA A 148 39.05 -58.54 6.61
N ALA A 149 40.21 -58.16 6.09
CA ALA A 149 40.52 -56.76 5.76
C ALA A 149 39.65 -56.21 4.62
N LYS A 150 39.36 -57.05 3.61
CA LYS A 150 38.50 -56.68 2.48
C LYS A 150 37.05 -56.47 2.92
N GLN A 151 36.55 -57.32 3.82
CA GLN A 151 35.17 -57.22 4.30
C GLN A 151 34.94 -55.95 5.11
N GLU A 152 35.86 -55.60 6.02
CA GLU A 152 35.73 -54.35 6.79
C GLU A 152 35.85 -53.08 5.92
N LEU A 153 36.69 -53.10 4.88
CA LEU A 153 36.77 -51.99 3.92
C LEU A 153 35.45 -51.81 3.16
N MET A 154 34.82 -52.90 2.72
CA MET A 154 33.54 -52.84 2.03
C MET A 154 32.42 -52.29 2.92
N GLU A 155 32.38 -52.67 4.20
CA GLU A 155 31.40 -52.14 5.16
C GLU A 155 31.58 -50.65 5.48
N ARG A 156 32.82 -50.13 5.42
CA ARG A 156 33.07 -48.69 5.56
C ARG A 156 32.62 -47.92 4.32
N LEU A 157 33.01 -48.39 3.14
CA LEU A 157 32.58 -47.81 1.86
C LEU A 157 31.05 -47.78 1.73
N GLU A 158 30.37 -48.84 2.15
CA GLU A 158 28.90 -48.89 2.13
C GLU A 158 28.27 -47.86 3.08
N ARG A 159 28.84 -47.66 4.28
CA ARG A 159 28.37 -46.63 5.22
C ARG A 159 28.60 -45.22 4.69
N ASP A 160 29.77 -44.94 4.15
CA ASP A 160 30.12 -43.62 3.62
C ASP A 160 29.23 -43.28 2.40
N ALA A 161 29.04 -44.25 1.49
CA ALA A 161 28.14 -44.09 0.35
C ALA A 161 26.68 -43.85 0.78
N ARG A 162 26.18 -44.55 1.81
CA ARG A 162 24.84 -44.32 2.37
C ARG A 162 24.71 -42.94 2.98
N PHE A 163 25.73 -42.47 3.70
CA PHE A 163 25.74 -41.15 4.32
C PHE A 163 25.75 -40.03 3.27
N GLU A 164 26.59 -40.15 2.24
CA GLU A 164 26.63 -39.19 1.13
C GLU A 164 25.33 -39.17 0.33
N ALA A 165 24.75 -40.34 0.03
CA ALA A 165 23.45 -40.45 -0.63
C ALA A 165 22.34 -39.78 0.18
N GLY A 166 22.33 -39.98 1.51
CA GLY A 166 21.40 -39.32 2.41
C GLY A 166 21.53 -37.79 2.40
N ARG A 167 22.76 -37.26 2.45
CA ARG A 167 23.00 -35.81 2.35
C ARG A 167 22.60 -35.24 1.00
N MET A 168 22.88 -35.96 -0.09
CA MET A 168 22.46 -35.55 -1.43
C MET A 168 20.93 -35.49 -1.52
N LEU A 169 20.24 -36.51 -1.01
CA LEU A 169 18.78 -36.58 -1.04
C LEU A 169 18.14 -35.46 -0.22
N GLN A 170 18.71 -35.15 0.95
CA GLN A 170 18.26 -34.03 1.78
C GLN A 170 18.45 -32.68 1.06
N ARG A 171 19.62 -32.46 0.43
CA ARG A 171 19.87 -31.23 -0.34
C ARG A 171 18.91 -31.07 -1.52
N VAL A 172 18.69 -32.14 -2.30
CA VAL A 172 17.75 -32.13 -3.42
C VAL A 172 16.33 -31.83 -2.94
N ARG A 173 15.94 -32.36 -1.78
CA ARG A 173 14.64 -32.06 -1.17
C ARG A 173 14.52 -30.59 -0.77
N GLU A 174 15.51 -30.05 -0.08
CA GLU A 174 15.53 -28.64 0.33
C GLU A 174 15.51 -27.68 -0.87
N GLU A 175 16.28 -27.97 -1.92
CA GLU A 175 16.27 -27.21 -3.18
C GLU A 175 14.91 -27.28 -3.88
N ALA A 176 14.28 -28.47 -3.90
CA ALA A 176 12.96 -28.65 -4.48
C ALA A 176 11.87 -27.90 -3.68
N GLU A 177 11.93 -27.94 -2.34
CA GLU A 177 11.02 -27.22 -1.45
C GLU A 177 11.17 -25.70 -1.62
N ALA A 178 12.40 -25.18 -1.65
CA ALA A 178 12.66 -23.76 -1.87
C ALA A 178 12.19 -23.28 -3.25
N THR A 179 12.45 -24.07 -4.30
CA THR A 179 11.99 -23.76 -5.67
C THR A 179 10.47 -23.80 -5.78
N ALA A 180 9.83 -24.76 -5.13
CA ALA A 180 8.37 -24.86 -5.09
C ALA A 180 7.74 -23.68 -4.36
N GLU A 181 8.34 -23.22 -3.26
CA GLU A 181 7.87 -22.05 -2.52
C GLU A 181 7.97 -20.77 -3.36
N ASP A 182 9.09 -20.55 -4.06
CA ASP A 182 9.26 -19.39 -4.93
C ASP A 182 8.24 -19.39 -6.08
N HIS A 183 8.04 -20.56 -6.71
CA HIS A 183 7.03 -20.71 -7.75
C HIS A 183 5.60 -20.49 -7.23
N ALA A 184 5.27 -21.00 -6.03
CA ALA A 184 3.98 -20.77 -5.40
C ALA A 184 3.73 -19.28 -5.12
N ARG A 185 4.75 -18.57 -4.60
CA ARG A 185 4.68 -17.11 -4.41
C ARG A 185 4.45 -16.40 -5.74
N HIS A 186 5.14 -16.79 -6.80
CA HIS A 186 4.93 -16.21 -8.13
C HIS A 186 3.49 -16.39 -8.64
N VAL A 187 2.94 -17.60 -8.55
CA VAL A 187 1.56 -17.91 -8.95
C VAL A 187 0.56 -17.08 -8.16
N ILE A 188 0.72 -17.01 -6.84
CA ILE A 188 -0.16 -16.25 -5.94
C ILE A 188 -0.06 -14.75 -6.23
N SER A 189 1.15 -14.19 -6.34
CA SER A 189 1.36 -12.76 -6.62
C SER A 189 0.79 -12.37 -7.99
N SER A 190 0.95 -13.21 -9.01
CA SER A 190 0.36 -13.00 -10.34
C SER A 190 -1.17 -12.99 -10.28
N ALA A 191 -1.79 -13.91 -9.53
CA ALA A 191 -3.23 -13.94 -9.32
C ALA A 191 -3.75 -12.71 -8.55
N ILE A 192 -3.04 -12.25 -7.51
CA ILE A 192 -3.42 -11.05 -6.74
C ILE A 192 -3.33 -9.80 -7.61
N GLN A 193 -2.22 -9.61 -8.34
CA GLN A 193 -1.97 -8.38 -9.12
C GLN A 193 -3.06 -8.14 -10.18
N ARG A 194 -3.65 -9.20 -10.73
CA ARG A 194 -4.68 -9.13 -11.76
C ARG A 194 -6.08 -8.83 -11.21
N ILE A 195 -6.26 -8.78 -9.88
CA ILE A 195 -7.55 -8.52 -9.25
C ILE A 195 -7.53 -7.12 -8.62
N ALA A 196 -8.12 -6.16 -9.33
CA ALA A 196 -8.51 -4.87 -8.79
C ALA A 196 -10.04 -4.83 -8.69
N GLY A 197 -10.59 -4.88 -7.48
CA GLY A 197 -12.03 -4.84 -7.24
C GLY A 197 -12.38 -3.78 -6.21
N ASP A 198 -13.38 -2.96 -6.53
CA ASP A 198 -13.99 -2.04 -5.57
C ASP A 198 -14.87 -2.82 -4.60
N TYR A 199 -14.75 -2.50 -3.32
CA TYR A 199 -15.45 -3.21 -2.26
C TYR A 199 -16.45 -2.29 -1.55
N VAL A 200 -17.73 -2.67 -1.62
CA VAL A 200 -18.82 -1.95 -0.96
C VAL A 200 -19.23 -2.73 0.29
N MET A 201 -18.90 -2.18 1.46
CA MET A 201 -19.44 -2.65 2.74
C MET A 201 -20.85 -2.11 2.91
N GLU A 202 -21.84 -2.99 3.06
CA GLU A 202 -23.19 -2.59 3.42
C GLU A 202 -23.39 -2.56 4.94
N SER A 203 -24.00 -1.49 5.45
CA SER A 203 -24.32 -1.32 6.88
C SER A 203 -25.46 -2.24 7.32
N THR A 204 -25.47 -2.64 8.60
CA THR A 204 -26.55 -3.43 9.22
C THR A 204 -27.84 -2.63 9.45
N ILE A 205 -27.79 -1.31 9.25
CA ILE A 205 -28.92 -0.42 9.42
C ILE A 205 -29.19 0.28 8.08
N SER A 206 -30.44 0.22 7.62
CA SER A 206 -30.90 0.99 6.46
C SER A 206 -31.91 2.02 6.94
N ALA A 207 -31.58 3.29 6.75
CA ALA A 207 -32.51 4.40 6.97
C ALA A 207 -33.38 4.59 5.72
N VAL A 208 -34.68 4.77 5.92
CA VAL A 208 -35.62 5.19 4.89
C VAL A 208 -36.02 6.63 5.17
N ASN A 209 -35.73 7.52 4.22
CA ASN A 209 -36.16 8.91 4.28
C ASN A 209 -37.61 9.02 3.84
N LEU A 210 -38.43 9.67 4.65
CA LEU A 210 -39.84 9.89 4.40
C LEU A 210 -40.06 11.29 3.81
N PRO A 211 -41.04 11.46 2.91
CA PRO A 211 -41.34 12.77 2.32
C PRO A 211 -42.06 13.73 3.29
N SER A 212 -42.65 13.23 4.38
CA SER A 212 -43.27 14.05 5.44
C SER A 212 -43.58 13.22 6.69
N ASP A 213 -43.78 13.89 7.83
CA ASP A 213 -44.26 13.25 9.06
C ASP A 213 -45.71 12.73 8.96
N ASP A 214 -46.54 13.27 8.05
CA ASP A 214 -47.86 12.67 7.74
C ASP A 214 -47.70 11.26 7.17
N MET A 215 -46.67 11.04 6.34
CA MET A 215 -46.35 9.72 5.82
C MET A 215 -45.90 8.77 6.95
N LYS A 216 -45.12 9.27 7.91
CA LYS A 216 -44.74 8.52 9.13
C LYS A 216 -45.99 8.03 9.88
N GLY A 217 -46.98 8.90 10.07
CA GLY A 217 -48.27 8.57 10.70
C GLY A 217 -49.08 7.50 9.93
N ARG A 218 -49.08 7.55 8.60
CA ARG A 218 -49.76 6.54 7.75
C ARG A 218 -49.07 5.19 7.76
N ILE A 219 -47.74 5.17 7.80
CA ILE A 219 -46.93 3.95 7.91
C ILE A 219 -47.21 3.25 9.24
N ILE A 220 -47.28 4.00 10.35
CA ILE A 220 -47.68 3.46 11.67
C ILE A 220 -49.11 2.92 11.62
N GLY A 221 -50.04 3.74 11.12
CA GLY A 221 -51.47 3.43 11.11
C GLY A 221 -52.08 3.49 12.52
N ARG A 222 -53.42 3.40 12.60
CA ARG A 222 -54.12 3.39 13.89
C ARG A 222 -53.68 2.18 14.71
N GLU A 223 -53.21 2.42 15.94
CA GLU A 223 -52.71 1.41 16.87
C GLU A 223 -51.51 0.59 16.35
N GLY A 224 -50.75 1.12 15.38
CA GLY A 224 -49.60 0.40 14.81
C GLY A 224 -49.99 -0.74 13.85
N ARG A 225 -51.26 -0.81 13.41
CA ARG A 225 -51.76 -1.91 12.56
C ARG A 225 -50.98 -2.07 11.26
N ASN A 226 -50.55 -0.97 10.64
CA ASN A 226 -49.86 -1.00 9.36
C ASN A 226 -48.39 -1.43 9.53
N ILE A 227 -47.70 -0.90 10.55
CA ILE A 227 -46.35 -1.38 10.91
C ILE A 227 -46.38 -2.88 11.20
N ARG A 228 -47.27 -3.36 12.06
CA ARG A 228 -47.36 -4.79 12.39
C ARG A 228 -47.62 -5.67 11.16
N ALA A 229 -48.44 -5.21 10.22
CA ALA A 229 -48.69 -5.94 8.97
C ALA A 229 -47.42 -6.02 8.11
N LEU A 230 -46.63 -4.95 8.03
CA LEU A 230 -45.37 -4.94 7.30
C LEU A 230 -44.30 -5.78 8.01
N GLU A 231 -44.18 -5.68 9.34
CA GLU A 231 -43.26 -6.49 10.15
C GLU A 231 -43.61 -7.98 10.03
N ALA A 232 -44.90 -8.33 10.08
CA ALA A 232 -45.35 -9.71 9.90
C ALA A 232 -45.11 -10.23 8.48
N ALA A 233 -45.33 -9.41 7.45
CA ALA A 233 -45.15 -9.80 6.06
C ALA A 233 -43.67 -9.92 5.66
N THR A 234 -42.78 -9.06 6.19
CA THR A 234 -41.36 -9.00 5.80
C THR A 234 -40.42 -9.64 6.80
N GLY A 235 -40.85 -9.83 8.05
CA GLY A 235 -40.01 -10.32 9.14
C GLY A 235 -38.88 -9.34 9.53
N VAL A 236 -39.08 -8.03 9.32
CA VAL A 236 -38.16 -6.94 9.70
C VAL A 236 -38.77 -6.15 10.84
N ASN A 237 -37.94 -5.62 11.76
CA ASN A 237 -38.41 -4.70 12.80
C ASN A 237 -38.28 -3.25 12.32
N LEU A 238 -39.38 -2.49 12.42
CA LEU A 238 -39.38 -1.07 12.09
C LEU A 238 -39.21 -0.25 13.37
N ILE A 239 -38.06 0.41 13.49
CA ILE A 239 -37.77 1.28 14.63
C ILE A 239 -38.18 2.71 14.24
N VAL A 240 -39.20 3.21 14.92
CA VAL A 240 -39.68 4.57 14.80
C VAL A 240 -39.20 5.33 16.03
N ASP A 241 -38.27 6.26 15.83
CA ASP A 241 -37.70 7.11 16.88
C ASP A 241 -38.19 8.57 16.72
N ASP A 242 -37.80 9.45 17.64
CA ASP A 242 -38.11 10.90 17.64
C ASP A 242 -37.43 11.67 16.49
N THR A 243 -36.60 11.00 15.68
CA THR A 243 -36.01 11.58 14.48
C THR A 243 -37.10 11.89 13.43
N PRO A 244 -37.27 13.16 13.01
CA PRO A 244 -38.27 13.53 12.01
C PRO A 244 -37.96 12.90 10.66
N GLU A 245 -38.99 12.61 9.87
CA GLU A 245 -38.89 12.17 8.47
C GLU A 245 -38.02 10.92 8.23
N THR A 246 -37.74 10.09 9.25
CA THR A 246 -36.88 8.90 9.12
C THR A 246 -37.48 7.69 9.85
N ILE A 247 -37.40 6.52 9.22
CA ILE A 247 -37.66 5.22 9.85
C ILE A 247 -36.44 4.32 9.66
N LEU A 248 -36.07 3.58 10.71
CA LEU A 248 -34.96 2.64 10.68
C LEU A 248 -35.46 1.22 10.47
N LEU A 249 -34.90 0.52 9.49
CA LEU A 249 -35.15 -0.90 9.26
C LEU A 249 -34.07 -1.74 9.93
N SER A 250 -34.49 -2.57 10.88
CA SER A 250 -33.60 -3.47 11.62
C SER A 250 -33.91 -4.93 11.31
N SER A 251 -32.95 -5.62 10.72
CA SER A 251 -32.99 -7.08 10.51
C SER A 251 -31.58 -7.61 10.27
N PHE A 252 -31.30 -8.81 10.77
CA PHE A 252 -30.06 -9.54 10.51
C PHE A 252 -30.00 -10.11 9.10
N ASP A 253 -31.15 -10.28 8.43
CA ASP A 253 -31.25 -10.77 7.06
C ASP A 253 -31.31 -9.58 6.08
N PRO A 254 -30.26 -9.36 5.25
CA PRO A 254 -30.23 -8.25 4.29
C PRO A 254 -31.31 -8.36 3.21
N LEU A 255 -31.72 -9.58 2.83
CA LEU A 255 -32.76 -9.79 1.83
C LEU A 255 -34.11 -9.28 2.35
N ARG A 256 -34.48 -9.66 3.58
CA ARG A 256 -35.70 -9.17 4.24
C ARG A 256 -35.68 -7.65 4.37
N ARG A 257 -34.53 -7.08 4.73
CA ARG A 257 -34.36 -5.62 4.82
C ARG A 257 -34.55 -4.93 3.47
N LYS A 258 -34.03 -5.51 2.38
CA LYS A 258 -34.22 -5.00 1.03
C LYS A 258 -35.67 -5.09 0.58
N VAL A 259 -36.35 -6.21 0.85
CA VAL A 259 -37.78 -6.39 0.60
C VAL A 259 -38.59 -5.32 1.33
N ALA A 260 -38.33 -5.10 2.62
CA ALA A 260 -39.03 -4.09 3.41
C ALA A 260 -38.77 -2.66 2.91
N HIS A 261 -37.50 -2.33 2.60
CA HIS A 261 -37.11 -1.02 2.08
C HIS A 261 -37.84 -0.69 0.77
N GLU A 262 -37.79 -1.60 -0.21
CA GLU A 262 -38.40 -1.35 -1.50
C GLU A 262 -39.94 -1.42 -1.44
N THR A 263 -40.48 -2.25 -0.56
CA THR A 263 -41.92 -2.25 -0.28
C THR A 263 -42.36 -0.89 0.26
N LEU A 264 -41.61 -0.31 1.20
CA LEU A 264 -41.89 1.04 1.72
C LEU A 264 -41.80 2.10 0.63
N GLU A 265 -40.75 2.10 -0.20
CA GLU A 265 -40.62 3.04 -1.33
C GLU A 265 -41.82 2.98 -2.28
N ARG A 266 -42.27 1.78 -2.64
CA ARG A 266 -43.41 1.56 -3.54
C ARG A 266 -44.73 1.99 -2.92
N LEU A 267 -44.96 1.66 -1.64
CA LEU A 267 -46.17 2.06 -0.94
C LEU A 267 -46.23 3.57 -0.69
N MET A 268 -45.08 4.22 -0.47
CA MET A 268 -44.99 5.68 -0.37
C MET A 268 -45.34 6.35 -1.70
N ALA A 269 -44.86 5.80 -2.82
CA ALA A 269 -45.21 6.30 -4.15
C ALA A 269 -46.71 6.12 -4.50
N ASP A 270 -47.33 5.02 -4.06
CA ASP A 270 -48.78 4.74 -4.24
C ASP A 270 -49.65 5.55 -3.25
N GLY A 271 -49.10 5.96 -2.11
CA GLY A 271 -49.78 6.76 -1.08
C GLY A 271 -50.83 6.00 -0.27
N ARG A 272 -50.99 4.69 -0.50
CA ARG A 272 -51.99 3.81 0.13
C ARG A 272 -51.34 2.77 1.04
N PHE A 273 -51.45 2.97 2.34
CA PHE A 273 -50.93 2.07 3.37
C PHE A 273 -52.07 1.34 4.09
N HIS A 274 -52.38 0.12 3.65
CA HIS A 274 -53.35 -0.79 4.28
C HIS A 274 -52.81 -2.24 4.30
N PRO A 275 -53.18 -3.08 5.28
CA PRO A 275 -52.60 -4.42 5.44
C PRO A 275 -52.62 -5.29 4.18
N THR A 276 -53.76 -5.40 3.50
CA THR A 276 -53.87 -6.20 2.26
C THR A 276 -52.96 -5.69 1.15
N ARG A 277 -52.81 -4.36 1.03
CA ARG A 277 -51.94 -3.76 0.03
C ARG A 277 -50.46 -3.95 0.37
N ILE A 278 -50.12 -3.93 1.66
CA ILE A 278 -48.78 -4.24 2.15
C ILE A 278 -48.42 -5.67 1.73
N GLU A 279 -49.24 -6.65 2.08
CA GLU A 279 -49.02 -8.07 1.73
C GLU A 279 -48.88 -8.29 0.21
N GLU A 280 -49.78 -7.71 -0.59
CA GLU A 280 -49.70 -7.77 -2.06
C GLU A 280 -48.40 -7.15 -2.61
N THR A 281 -47.95 -6.05 -2.02
CA THR A 281 -46.75 -5.34 -2.48
C THR A 281 -45.49 -6.10 -2.08
N VAL A 282 -45.45 -6.66 -0.87
CA VAL A 282 -44.37 -7.55 -0.41
C VAL A 282 -44.21 -8.72 -1.37
N ALA A 283 -45.28 -9.46 -1.67
CA ALA A 283 -45.22 -10.60 -2.58
C ALA A 283 -44.73 -10.23 -4.00
N LYS A 284 -45.11 -9.04 -4.50
CA LYS A 284 -44.61 -8.52 -5.78
C LYS A 284 -43.14 -8.14 -5.74
N VAL A 285 -42.68 -7.55 -4.64
CA VAL A 285 -41.28 -7.17 -4.43
C VAL A 285 -40.41 -8.42 -4.29
N GLU A 286 -40.84 -9.42 -3.52
CA GLU A 286 -40.16 -10.71 -3.38
C GLU A 286 -39.98 -11.40 -4.73
N ALA A 287 -41.06 -11.56 -5.51
CA ALA A 287 -40.99 -12.19 -6.83
C ALA A 287 -40.06 -11.42 -7.79
N ARG A 288 -40.01 -10.09 -7.68
CA ARG A 288 -39.11 -9.25 -8.48
C ARG A 288 -37.66 -9.41 -8.05
N LEU A 289 -37.39 -9.41 -6.75
CA LEU A 289 -36.04 -9.60 -6.19
C LEU A 289 -35.52 -11.01 -6.48
N ASP A 290 -36.36 -12.04 -6.42
CA ASP A 290 -36.00 -13.40 -6.82
C ASP A 290 -35.54 -13.47 -8.28
N LYS A 291 -36.24 -12.76 -9.17
CA LYS A 291 -35.83 -12.65 -10.57
C LYS A 291 -34.49 -11.90 -10.69
N GLU A 292 -34.35 -10.76 -10.00
CA GLU A 292 -33.12 -9.96 -10.02
C GLU A 292 -31.91 -10.76 -9.51
N MET A 293 -32.08 -11.53 -8.42
CA MET A 293 -31.05 -12.42 -7.87
C MET A 293 -30.60 -13.47 -8.88
N ARG A 294 -31.54 -14.11 -9.58
CA ARG A 294 -31.22 -15.08 -10.64
C ARG A 294 -30.52 -14.42 -11.82
N ASP A 295 -30.97 -13.24 -12.23
CA ASP A 295 -30.35 -12.48 -13.32
C ASP A 295 -28.90 -12.10 -12.98
N ASP A 296 -28.64 -11.70 -11.73
CA ASP A 296 -27.28 -11.38 -11.27
C ASP A 296 -26.38 -12.61 -11.14
N ALA A 297 -26.91 -13.73 -10.64
CA ALA A 297 -26.18 -15.00 -10.66
C ALA A 297 -25.81 -15.42 -12.10
N ASN A 298 -26.74 -15.29 -13.04
CA ASN A 298 -26.49 -15.56 -14.46
C ASN A 298 -25.42 -14.63 -15.05
N LYS A 299 -25.41 -13.35 -14.69
CA LYS A 299 -24.34 -12.42 -15.11
C LYS A 299 -22.97 -12.90 -14.60
N VAL A 300 -22.86 -13.28 -13.33
CA VAL A 300 -21.60 -13.80 -12.75
C VAL A 300 -21.15 -15.08 -13.45
N VAL A 301 -22.07 -16.02 -13.67
CA VAL A 301 -21.80 -17.28 -14.37
C VAL A 301 -21.32 -17.02 -15.80
N TYR A 302 -21.95 -16.09 -16.50
CA TYR A 302 -21.58 -15.68 -17.86
C TYR A 302 -20.21 -15.00 -17.90
N GLU A 303 -19.93 -14.07 -17.00
CA GLU A 303 -18.61 -13.41 -16.89
C GLU A 303 -17.47 -14.40 -16.63
N LEU A 304 -17.74 -15.48 -15.91
CA LEU A 304 -16.77 -16.53 -15.57
C LEU A 304 -16.65 -17.64 -16.62
N ASP A 305 -17.37 -17.54 -17.76
CA ASP A 305 -17.40 -18.56 -18.83
C ASP A 305 -17.84 -19.95 -18.33
N ILE A 306 -18.69 -20.00 -17.30
CA ILE A 306 -19.25 -21.23 -16.76
C ILE A 306 -20.57 -21.55 -17.48
N HIS A 307 -20.71 -22.79 -17.94
CA HIS A 307 -21.88 -23.26 -18.68
C HIS A 307 -22.54 -24.42 -17.93
N ASP A 308 -23.80 -24.72 -18.26
CA ASP A 308 -24.50 -25.93 -17.79
C ASP A 308 -24.55 -26.07 -16.26
N LEU A 309 -24.88 -24.98 -15.55
CA LEU A 309 -25.23 -25.05 -14.12
C LEU A 309 -26.70 -25.41 -13.95
N HIS A 310 -26.99 -26.24 -12.95
CA HIS A 310 -28.37 -26.59 -12.61
C HIS A 310 -29.17 -25.32 -12.21
N PRO A 311 -30.44 -25.16 -12.64
CA PRO A 311 -31.24 -23.98 -12.32
C PRO A 311 -31.33 -23.67 -10.83
N ASP A 312 -31.39 -24.70 -9.99
CA ASP A 312 -31.44 -24.55 -8.54
C ASP A 312 -30.10 -24.02 -7.95
N ILE A 313 -28.96 -24.39 -8.55
CA ILE A 313 -27.64 -23.82 -8.20
C ILE A 313 -27.63 -22.32 -8.51
N ILE A 314 -28.15 -21.91 -9.67
CA ILE A 314 -28.26 -20.50 -10.06
C ILE A 314 -29.14 -19.74 -9.06
N GLY A 315 -30.24 -20.35 -8.62
CA GLY A 315 -31.10 -19.80 -7.57
C GLY A 315 -30.36 -19.56 -6.24
N LEU A 316 -29.59 -20.54 -5.77
CA LEU A 316 -28.83 -20.42 -4.53
C LEU A 316 -27.65 -19.45 -4.63
N LEU A 317 -26.98 -19.38 -5.79
CA LEU A 317 -25.95 -18.38 -6.07
C LEU A 317 -26.54 -16.97 -6.01
N GLY A 318 -27.74 -16.76 -6.57
CA GLY A 318 -28.41 -15.46 -6.52
C GLY A 318 -28.69 -15.00 -5.10
N ARG A 319 -29.08 -15.93 -4.21
CA ARG A 319 -29.29 -15.63 -2.78
C ARG A 319 -28.02 -15.14 -2.08
N LEU A 320 -26.83 -15.53 -2.54
CA LEU A 320 -25.56 -15.03 -1.97
C LEU A 320 -25.38 -13.52 -2.16
N LYS A 321 -26.09 -12.89 -3.12
CA LYS A 321 -26.08 -11.42 -3.32
C LYS A 321 -26.57 -10.67 -2.09
N TYR A 322 -27.50 -11.24 -1.33
CA TYR A 322 -28.02 -10.60 -0.12
C TYR A 322 -27.55 -11.30 1.15
N ARG A 323 -26.46 -12.07 1.05
CA ARG A 323 -25.81 -12.69 2.20
C ARG A 323 -24.48 -12.01 2.48
N LEU A 324 -24.28 -11.67 3.74
CA LEU A 324 -23.05 -11.07 4.22
C LEU A 324 -22.30 -12.04 5.13
N SER A 325 -21.00 -12.20 4.92
CA SER A 325 -20.09 -12.90 5.83
C SER A 325 -18.96 -11.95 6.18
N TYR A 326 -18.78 -11.64 7.45
CA TYR A 326 -17.80 -10.64 7.91
C TYR A 326 -17.94 -9.27 7.24
N GLY A 327 -19.16 -8.92 6.83
CA GLY A 327 -19.48 -7.68 6.11
C GLY A 327 -19.26 -7.75 4.59
N GLN A 328 -18.79 -8.88 4.05
CA GLN A 328 -18.60 -9.08 2.61
C GLN A 328 -19.82 -9.68 1.95
N ASN A 329 -20.16 -9.16 0.78
CA ASN A 329 -21.13 -9.76 -0.11
C ASN A 329 -20.63 -11.14 -0.58
N ASN A 330 -21.37 -12.20 -0.26
CA ASN A 330 -20.94 -13.56 -0.55
C ASN A 330 -20.90 -13.88 -2.06
N LEU A 331 -21.79 -13.30 -2.87
CA LEU A 331 -21.77 -13.52 -4.33
C LEU A 331 -20.51 -12.89 -4.94
N SER A 332 -20.17 -11.67 -4.51
CA SER A 332 -18.94 -10.99 -4.94
C SER A 332 -17.70 -11.75 -4.49
N HIS A 333 -17.69 -12.25 -3.26
CA HIS A 333 -16.62 -13.11 -2.74
C HIS A 333 -16.48 -14.40 -3.56
N ALA A 334 -17.57 -15.12 -3.80
CA ALA A 334 -17.55 -16.34 -4.61
C ALA A 334 -17.04 -16.09 -6.03
N ARG A 335 -17.44 -14.97 -6.66
CA ARG A 335 -16.91 -14.53 -7.97
C ARG A 335 -15.41 -14.28 -7.91
N GLU A 336 -14.92 -13.60 -6.87
CA GLU A 336 -13.49 -13.33 -6.71
C GLU A 336 -12.69 -14.62 -6.50
N VAL A 337 -13.15 -15.51 -5.62
CA VAL A 337 -12.53 -16.82 -5.40
C VAL A 337 -12.47 -17.63 -6.70
N ALA A 338 -13.55 -17.62 -7.49
CA ALA A 338 -13.59 -18.25 -8.81
C ALA A 338 -12.53 -17.70 -9.78
N LEU A 339 -12.35 -16.38 -9.82
CA LEU A 339 -11.31 -15.72 -10.62
C LEU A 339 -9.90 -16.11 -10.16
N ILE A 340 -9.64 -16.05 -8.84
CA ILE A 340 -8.34 -16.44 -8.26
C ILE A 340 -8.03 -17.90 -8.61
N CYS A 341 -8.98 -18.81 -8.40
CA CYS A 341 -8.82 -20.23 -8.71
C CYS A 341 -8.54 -20.46 -10.20
N GLY A 342 -9.26 -19.77 -11.09
CA GLY A 342 -9.03 -19.85 -12.53
C GLY A 342 -7.65 -19.35 -12.95
N MET A 343 -7.17 -18.26 -12.35
CA MET A 343 -5.82 -17.72 -12.61
C MET A 343 -4.74 -18.68 -12.12
N MET A 344 -4.83 -19.14 -10.86
CA MET A 344 -3.86 -20.09 -10.29
C MET A 344 -3.82 -21.40 -11.09
N ALA A 345 -4.98 -21.93 -11.48
CA ALA A 345 -5.05 -23.11 -12.34
C ALA A 345 -4.37 -22.87 -13.68
N GLY A 346 -4.53 -21.68 -14.28
CA GLY A 346 -3.88 -21.30 -15.53
C GLY A 346 -2.36 -21.31 -15.45
N GLU A 347 -1.80 -20.70 -14.40
CA GLU A 347 -0.35 -20.65 -14.18
C GLU A 347 0.23 -22.05 -13.86
N LEU A 348 -0.54 -22.91 -13.21
CA LEU A 348 -0.14 -24.29 -12.88
C LEU A 348 -0.40 -25.32 -14.00
N GLY A 349 -0.95 -24.89 -15.15
CA GLY A 349 -1.30 -25.80 -16.26
C GLY A 349 -2.46 -26.75 -15.96
N LEU A 350 -3.34 -26.40 -15.02
CA LEU A 350 -4.53 -27.16 -14.63
C LEU A 350 -5.78 -26.69 -15.41
N ASN A 351 -6.88 -27.42 -15.26
CA ASN A 351 -8.14 -27.07 -15.93
C ASN A 351 -8.76 -25.81 -15.29
N ARG A 352 -8.60 -24.67 -15.97
CA ARG A 352 -9.16 -23.38 -15.54
C ARG A 352 -10.66 -23.42 -15.31
N LYS A 353 -11.44 -24.03 -16.23
CA LYS A 353 -12.91 -24.07 -16.13
C LYS A 353 -13.37 -24.83 -14.89
N LEU A 354 -12.72 -25.95 -14.60
CA LEU A 354 -13.02 -26.76 -13.43
C LEU A 354 -12.68 -26.01 -12.13
N ALA A 355 -11.51 -25.38 -12.05
CA ALA A 355 -11.10 -24.60 -10.88
C ALA A 355 -11.99 -23.36 -10.65
N THR A 356 -12.36 -22.63 -11.71
CA THR A 356 -13.27 -21.48 -11.61
C THR A 356 -14.67 -21.92 -11.15
N ARG A 357 -15.19 -23.04 -11.66
CA ARG A 357 -16.46 -23.62 -11.21
C ARG A 357 -16.41 -24.03 -9.74
N SER A 358 -15.34 -24.71 -9.32
CA SER A 358 -15.11 -25.08 -7.91
C SER A 358 -15.05 -23.84 -6.99
N GLY A 359 -14.34 -22.80 -7.41
CA GLY A 359 -14.24 -21.55 -6.65
C GLY A 359 -15.57 -20.80 -6.54
N LEU A 360 -16.40 -20.78 -7.58
CA LEU A 360 -17.71 -20.12 -7.54
C LEU A 360 -18.68 -20.82 -6.57
N LEU A 361 -18.60 -22.15 -6.49
CA LEU A 361 -19.57 -22.96 -5.76
C LEU A 361 -19.15 -23.29 -4.32
N HIS A 362 -17.91 -22.98 -3.91
CA HIS A 362 -17.34 -23.40 -2.62
C HIS A 362 -18.22 -23.07 -1.41
N ASP A 363 -18.89 -21.93 -1.46
CA ASP A 363 -19.68 -21.37 -0.36
C ASP A 363 -21.20 -21.44 -0.59
N ILE A 364 -21.67 -22.18 -1.60
CA ILE A 364 -23.10 -22.22 -1.98
C ILE A 364 -24.00 -22.71 -0.84
N GLY A 365 -23.48 -23.56 0.03
CA GLY A 365 -24.20 -24.07 1.19
C GLY A 365 -24.55 -22.99 2.21
N LYS A 366 -23.89 -21.81 2.17
CA LYS A 366 -24.28 -20.68 3.01
C LYS A 366 -25.73 -20.31 2.74
N SER A 367 -26.22 -20.35 1.50
CA SER A 367 -27.63 -20.08 1.18
C SER A 367 -28.65 -21.07 1.78
N LEU A 368 -28.22 -22.18 2.39
CA LEU A 368 -29.06 -23.28 2.90
C LEU A 368 -29.01 -23.46 4.43
N THR A 369 -28.10 -22.79 5.14
CA THR A 369 -27.84 -23.06 6.58
C THR A 369 -28.99 -22.71 7.53
N HIS A 370 -29.96 -21.90 7.11
CA HIS A 370 -31.13 -21.58 7.94
C HIS A 370 -32.22 -22.66 7.88
N GLU A 371 -32.19 -23.50 6.85
CA GLU A 371 -33.16 -24.56 6.60
C GLU A 371 -32.64 -25.93 7.05
N VAL A 372 -31.31 -26.12 7.07
CA VAL A 372 -30.64 -27.39 7.36
C VAL A 372 -29.55 -27.21 8.42
N GLN A 373 -29.58 -28.04 9.48
CA GLN A 373 -28.51 -28.09 10.49
C GLN A 373 -27.25 -28.78 9.94
N GLY A 374 -26.10 -28.10 9.99
CA GLY A 374 -24.81 -28.65 9.58
C GLY A 374 -23.81 -27.57 9.16
N GLY A 375 -22.57 -27.98 8.86
CA GLY A 375 -21.56 -27.10 8.26
C GLY A 375 -21.91 -26.76 6.81
N HIS A 376 -21.76 -25.49 6.42
CA HIS A 376 -22.15 -25.04 5.07
C HIS A 376 -21.37 -25.73 3.95
N ALA A 377 -20.11 -26.11 4.20
CA ALA A 377 -19.29 -26.85 3.25
C ALA A 377 -19.91 -28.22 2.90
N LEU A 378 -20.34 -28.98 3.90
CA LEU A 378 -20.97 -30.29 3.70
C LEU A 378 -22.34 -30.18 3.05
N ILE A 379 -23.18 -29.24 3.52
CA ILE A 379 -24.52 -29.00 2.96
C ILE A 379 -24.41 -28.58 1.49
N GLY A 380 -23.45 -27.70 1.18
CA GLY A 380 -23.20 -27.25 -0.19
C GLY A 380 -22.72 -28.38 -1.09
N ALA A 381 -21.85 -29.26 -0.59
CA ALA A 381 -21.33 -30.40 -1.33
C ALA A 381 -22.43 -31.42 -1.65
N GLU A 382 -23.25 -31.79 -0.67
CA GLU A 382 -24.39 -32.70 -0.86
C GLU A 382 -25.39 -32.13 -1.88
N PHE A 383 -25.68 -30.83 -1.79
CA PHE A 383 -26.56 -30.17 -2.73
C PHE A 383 -25.98 -30.17 -4.15
N ALA A 384 -24.70 -29.85 -4.31
CA ALA A 384 -24.01 -29.87 -5.59
C ALA A 384 -24.01 -31.28 -6.20
N GLU A 385 -23.75 -32.30 -5.39
CA GLU A 385 -23.79 -33.71 -5.82
C GLU A 385 -25.19 -34.11 -6.32
N ARG A 386 -26.25 -33.74 -5.59
CA ARG A 386 -27.64 -33.97 -6.02
C ARG A 386 -28.01 -33.26 -7.32
N CYS A 387 -27.39 -32.12 -7.59
CA CYS A 387 -27.55 -31.37 -8.84
C CYS A 387 -26.71 -31.92 -10.00
N GLY A 388 -25.93 -32.98 -9.79
CA GLY A 388 -25.11 -33.62 -10.82
C GLY A 388 -23.77 -32.95 -11.08
N GLU A 389 -23.24 -32.19 -10.12
CA GLU A 389 -21.92 -31.55 -10.26
C GLU A 389 -20.78 -32.57 -10.29
N HIS A 390 -19.66 -32.15 -10.92
CA HIS A 390 -18.49 -33.01 -11.06
C HIS A 390 -17.90 -33.37 -9.68
N PRO A 391 -17.46 -34.63 -9.42
CA PRO A 391 -16.94 -35.05 -8.12
C PRO A 391 -15.78 -34.19 -7.58
N HIS A 392 -14.96 -33.61 -8.46
CA HIS A 392 -13.90 -32.68 -8.06
C HIS A 392 -14.45 -31.35 -7.50
N VAL A 393 -15.55 -30.85 -8.07
CA VAL A 393 -16.24 -29.65 -7.59
C VAL A 393 -16.85 -29.96 -6.23
N VAL A 394 -17.53 -31.10 -6.10
CA VAL A 394 -18.11 -31.56 -4.82
C VAL A 394 -17.04 -31.69 -3.74
N ASN A 395 -15.90 -32.31 -4.03
CA ASN A 395 -14.80 -32.42 -3.07
C ASN A 395 -14.20 -31.05 -2.72
N ALA A 396 -14.03 -30.15 -3.70
CA ALA A 396 -13.53 -28.81 -3.43
C ALA A 396 -14.48 -28.02 -2.51
N ILE A 397 -15.80 -28.14 -2.70
CA ILE A 397 -16.81 -27.57 -1.80
C ILE A 397 -16.71 -28.19 -0.41
N ALA A 398 -16.60 -29.51 -0.28
CA ALA A 398 -16.54 -30.17 1.03
C ALA A 398 -15.24 -29.88 1.81
N ALA A 399 -14.11 -29.73 1.10
CA ALA A 399 -12.77 -29.69 1.70
C ALA A 399 -12.19 -28.28 1.91
N HIS A 400 -12.84 -27.20 1.43
CA HIS A 400 -12.25 -25.86 1.45
C HIS A 400 -11.96 -25.29 2.85
N HIS A 401 -12.66 -25.79 3.89
CA HIS A 401 -12.37 -25.47 5.29
C HIS A 401 -11.56 -26.55 6.04
N GLY A 402 -11.19 -27.64 5.36
CA GLY A 402 -10.47 -28.77 5.96
C GLY A 402 -11.36 -29.77 6.70
N ASP A 403 -12.69 -29.64 6.63
CA ASP A 403 -13.65 -30.58 7.24
C ASP A 403 -13.54 -31.99 6.63
N VAL A 404 -13.15 -32.06 5.36
CA VAL A 404 -12.88 -33.29 4.60
C VAL A 404 -11.49 -33.19 3.98
N ALA A 405 -10.84 -34.33 3.79
CA ALA A 405 -9.54 -34.37 3.13
C ALA A 405 -9.64 -33.78 1.69
N PRO A 406 -8.75 -32.85 1.31
CA PRO A 406 -8.66 -32.36 -0.06
C PRO A 406 -8.09 -33.46 -0.96
N LEU A 407 -8.95 -34.12 -1.74
CA LEU A 407 -8.57 -35.24 -2.61
C LEU A 407 -8.17 -34.76 -4.02
N THR A 408 -8.47 -33.51 -4.35
CA THR A 408 -8.33 -32.96 -5.69
C THR A 408 -7.48 -31.70 -5.69
N LYS A 409 -6.85 -31.40 -6.83
CA LYS A 409 -6.03 -30.19 -7.00
C LYS A 409 -6.91 -28.94 -6.85
N GLU A 410 -8.14 -29.01 -7.32
CA GLU A 410 -9.13 -27.94 -7.20
C GLU A 410 -9.46 -27.61 -5.74
N ALA A 411 -9.51 -28.60 -4.83
CA ALA A 411 -9.74 -28.36 -3.41
C ALA A 411 -8.63 -27.48 -2.79
N TYR A 412 -7.37 -27.71 -3.14
CA TYR A 412 -6.26 -26.87 -2.69
C TYR A 412 -6.32 -25.46 -3.28
N LEU A 413 -6.70 -25.34 -4.56
CA LEU A 413 -6.87 -24.03 -5.20
C LEU A 413 -8.00 -23.22 -4.56
N VAL A 414 -9.14 -23.86 -4.26
CA VAL A 414 -10.28 -23.21 -3.60
C VAL A 414 -9.91 -22.77 -2.19
N ALA A 415 -9.26 -23.61 -1.40
CA ALA A 415 -8.79 -23.23 -0.06
C ALA A 415 -7.82 -22.03 -0.10
N ALA A 416 -6.89 -22.02 -1.07
CA ALA A 416 -5.99 -20.90 -1.28
C ALA A 416 -6.75 -19.64 -1.75
N GLY A 417 -7.69 -19.79 -2.68
CA GLY A 417 -8.50 -18.69 -3.22
C GLY A 417 -9.39 -18.04 -2.17
N ASP A 418 -10.07 -18.83 -1.34
CA ASP A 418 -10.87 -18.37 -0.20
C ASP A 418 -10.00 -17.58 0.80
N ALA A 419 -8.86 -18.15 1.22
CA ALA A 419 -7.93 -17.48 2.11
C ALA A 419 -7.40 -16.15 1.53
N LEU A 420 -7.13 -16.11 0.22
CA LEU A 420 -6.65 -14.92 -0.49
C LEU A 420 -7.72 -13.85 -0.67
N SER A 421 -9.00 -14.20 -0.81
CA SER A 421 -10.10 -13.24 -0.85
C SER A 421 -10.40 -12.72 0.56
N ALA A 422 -10.44 -13.61 1.54
CA ALA A 422 -10.76 -13.29 2.94
C ALA A 422 -9.66 -12.53 3.71
N GLY A 423 -8.39 -12.74 3.36
CA GLY A 423 -7.23 -12.18 4.04
C GLY A 423 -6.84 -10.75 3.62
N ARG A 424 -7.54 -10.13 2.67
CA ARG A 424 -7.18 -8.80 2.14
C ARG A 424 -7.42 -7.69 3.18
N PRO A 425 -6.50 -6.72 3.33
CA PRO A 425 -6.73 -5.57 4.20
C PRO A 425 -8.04 -4.85 3.84
N GLY A 426 -8.99 -4.79 4.78
CA GLY A 426 -10.32 -4.21 4.57
C GLY A 426 -11.43 -5.22 4.22
N ALA A 427 -11.10 -6.46 3.83
CA ALA A 427 -12.07 -7.54 3.58
C ALA A 427 -12.75 -8.02 4.87
N ARG A 428 -11.98 -8.07 5.96
CA ARG A 428 -12.48 -8.30 7.32
C ARG A 428 -12.09 -7.09 8.16
N ARG A 429 -13.02 -6.16 8.37
CA ARG A 429 -12.97 -5.35 9.60
C ARG A 429 -13.32 -6.31 10.74
N GLU A 430 -12.57 -6.26 11.84
CA GLU A 430 -12.97 -6.94 13.07
C GLU A 430 -14.46 -6.68 13.32
N SER A 431 -15.25 -7.73 13.50
CA SER A 431 -16.70 -7.55 13.68
C SER A 431 -16.91 -6.58 14.83
N MET A 432 -17.84 -5.64 14.67
CA MET A 432 -18.24 -4.75 15.77
C MET A 432 -18.54 -5.55 17.04
N GLU A 433 -19.05 -6.77 16.91
CA GLU A 433 -19.25 -7.72 18.02
C GLU A 433 -17.95 -8.18 18.68
N LEU A 434 -16.91 -8.57 17.92
CA LEU A 434 -15.60 -8.92 18.49
C LEU A 434 -14.94 -7.70 19.15
N TYR A 435 -15.09 -6.53 18.54
CA TYR A 435 -14.60 -5.27 19.12
C TYR A 435 -15.33 -4.91 20.42
N VAL A 436 -16.66 -4.99 20.45
CA VAL A 436 -17.47 -4.77 21.66
C VAL A 436 -17.16 -5.81 22.72
N LYS A 437 -17.04 -7.09 22.35
CA LYS A 437 -16.67 -8.17 23.26
C LYS A 437 -15.29 -7.93 23.87
N ARG A 438 -14.31 -7.49 23.08
CA ARG A 438 -12.97 -7.15 23.58
C ARG A 438 -12.99 -5.96 24.53
N LEU A 439 -13.76 -4.91 24.24
CA LEU A 439 -13.92 -3.79 25.16
C LEU A 439 -14.56 -4.26 26.47
N ALA A 440 -15.60 -5.10 26.38
CA ALA A 440 -16.25 -5.69 27.55
C ALA A 440 -15.31 -6.61 28.35
N ASP A 441 -14.44 -7.39 27.69
CA ASP A 441 -13.43 -8.22 28.34
C ASP A 441 -12.38 -7.36 29.07
N LEU A 442 -11.90 -6.28 28.43
CA LEU A 442 -11.00 -5.30 29.07
C LEU A 442 -11.63 -4.61 30.28
N GLU A 443 -12.91 -4.21 30.17
CA GLU A 443 -13.66 -3.62 31.28
C GLU A 443 -13.90 -4.64 32.39
N GLY A 444 -14.20 -5.89 32.05
CA GLY A 444 -14.43 -6.98 33.00
C GLY A 444 -13.19 -7.33 33.82
N VAL A 445 -12.02 -7.43 33.19
CA VAL A 445 -10.74 -7.71 33.88
C VAL A 445 -10.43 -6.65 34.93
N ALA A 446 -10.58 -5.37 34.58
CA ALA A 446 -10.30 -4.27 35.49
C ALA A 446 -11.38 -4.10 36.58
N SER A 447 -12.65 -4.37 36.27
CA SER A 447 -13.76 -4.30 37.24
C SER A 447 -13.71 -5.38 38.31
N ALA A 448 -12.98 -6.48 38.07
CA ALA A 448 -12.82 -7.57 39.03
C ALA A 448 -11.88 -7.25 40.21
N PHE A 449 -11.21 -6.10 40.20
CA PHE A 449 -10.30 -5.69 41.27
C PHE A 449 -11.06 -5.00 42.41
N PRO A 450 -10.75 -5.31 43.69
CA PRO A 450 -11.42 -4.69 44.83
C PRO A 450 -11.12 -3.18 44.91
N GLY A 451 -12.15 -2.38 45.18
CA GLY A 451 -12.07 -0.92 45.28
C GLY A 451 -12.24 -0.17 43.94
N VAL A 452 -12.50 -0.89 42.85
CA VAL A 452 -12.89 -0.30 41.55
C VAL A 452 -14.39 0.00 41.53
N ASP A 453 -14.76 1.25 41.26
CA ASP A 453 -16.15 1.69 41.13
C ASP A 453 -16.64 1.59 39.67
N ARG A 454 -15.86 2.11 38.71
CA ARG A 454 -16.22 2.08 37.29
C ARG A 454 -15.00 1.90 36.39
N VAL A 455 -15.19 1.26 35.25
CA VAL A 455 -14.16 1.10 34.22
C VAL A 455 -14.69 1.54 32.87
N TYR A 456 -13.86 2.23 32.09
CA TYR A 456 -14.14 2.59 30.70
C TYR A 456 -12.97 2.19 29.81
N ALA A 457 -13.22 1.37 28.80
CA ALA A 457 -12.25 1.13 27.74
C ALA A 457 -12.37 2.23 26.66
N MET A 458 -11.37 3.09 26.57
CA MET A 458 -11.29 4.24 25.67
C MET A 458 -10.32 3.98 24.51
N GLN A 459 -10.34 4.87 23.50
CA GLN A 459 -9.42 4.86 22.36
C GLN A 459 -9.31 3.49 21.66
N ALA A 460 -10.44 2.87 21.35
CA ALA A 460 -10.47 1.54 20.74
C ALA A 460 -9.80 0.43 21.56
N GLY A 461 -9.83 0.55 22.89
CA GLY A 461 -9.24 -0.42 23.82
C GLY A 461 -7.74 -0.20 24.07
N ARG A 462 -7.17 0.92 23.59
CA ARG A 462 -5.77 1.30 23.87
C ARG A 462 -5.58 2.03 25.19
N GLU A 463 -6.66 2.49 25.80
CA GLU A 463 -6.64 3.08 27.15
C GLU A 463 -7.77 2.46 27.98
N VAL A 464 -7.46 1.98 29.18
CA VAL A 464 -8.46 1.52 30.16
C VAL A 464 -8.43 2.50 31.31
N ARG A 465 -9.53 3.22 31.51
CA ARG A 465 -9.68 4.20 32.59
C ARG A 465 -10.48 3.59 33.73
N VAL A 466 -9.87 3.52 34.91
CA VAL A 466 -10.40 2.87 36.10
C VAL A 466 -10.69 3.95 37.14
N LEU A 467 -11.94 4.07 37.58
CA LEU A 467 -12.34 4.98 38.64
C LEU A 467 -12.43 4.22 39.95
N VAL A 468 -11.81 4.78 40.98
CA VAL A 468 -11.81 4.22 42.33
C VAL A 468 -12.31 5.25 43.34
N ASP A 469 -12.91 4.75 44.43
CA ASP A 469 -13.40 5.59 45.52
C ASP A 469 -12.21 6.07 46.38
N ALA A 470 -12.14 7.39 46.55
CA ALA A 470 -11.09 8.05 47.32
C ALA A 470 -11.11 7.73 48.82
N ASP A 471 -12.26 7.29 49.36
CA ASP A 471 -12.44 7.00 50.78
C ASP A 471 -11.98 5.58 51.16
N THR A 472 -11.85 4.69 50.18
CA THR A 472 -11.58 3.26 50.42
C THR A 472 -10.15 2.83 50.06
N LEU A 473 -9.43 3.60 49.25
CA LEU A 473 -8.10 3.26 48.75
C LEU A 473 -7.10 4.41 48.91
N SER A 474 -5.89 4.09 49.37
CA SER A 474 -4.76 5.03 49.43
C SER A 474 -4.10 5.24 48.06
N ASP A 475 -3.30 6.29 47.91
CA ASP A 475 -2.55 6.55 46.67
C ASP A 475 -1.53 5.44 46.38
N GLU A 476 -0.92 4.84 47.41
CA GLU A 476 -0.03 3.69 47.22
C GLU A 476 -0.79 2.45 46.73
N GLU A 477 -1.97 2.18 47.29
CA GLU A 477 -2.82 1.06 46.88
C GLU A 477 -3.30 1.23 45.43
N CYS A 478 -3.64 2.45 45.04
CA CYS A 478 -3.99 2.79 43.65
C CYS A 478 -2.83 2.52 42.67
N ALA A 479 -1.59 2.80 43.06
CA ALA A 479 -0.42 2.51 42.23
C ALA A 479 -0.18 1.00 42.06
N VAL A 480 -0.46 0.20 43.10
CA VAL A 480 -0.40 -1.28 43.02
C VAL A 480 -1.51 -1.82 42.13
N ILE A 481 -2.76 -1.41 42.37
CA ILE A 481 -3.94 -1.87 41.61
C ILE A 481 -3.79 -1.57 40.12
N SER A 482 -3.35 -0.36 39.75
CA SER A 482 -3.14 0.00 38.34
C SER A 482 -2.08 -0.87 37.64
N ARG A 483 -1.01 -1.25 38.36
CA ARG A 483 0.03 -2.16 37.85
C ARG A 483 -0.49 -3.59 37.71
N ASP A 484 -1.30 -4.05 38.66
CA ASP A 484 -1.84 -5.41 38.63
C ASP A 484 -2.92 -5.58 37.55
N ILE A 485 -3.76 -4.55 37.33
CA ILE A 485 -4.70 -4.49 36.21
C ILE A 485 -3.94 -4.58 34.87
N ALA A 486 -2.86 -3.82 34.71
CA ALA A 486 -2.07 -3.85 33.48
C ALA A 486 -1.47 -5.24 33.20
N LYS A 487 -0.92 -5.90 34.23
CA LYS A 487 -0.39 -7.28 34.12
C LYS A 487 -1.47 -8.29 33.79
N ARG A 488 -2.65 -8.16 34.40
CA ARG A 488 -3.75 -9.10 34.18
C ARG A 488 -4.34 -8.97 32.78
N ILE A 489 -4.46 -7.75 32.26
CA ILE A 489 -4.82 -7.49 30.86
C ILE A 489 -3.81 -8.13 29.91
N GLU A 490 -2.49 -8.01 30.19
CA GLU A 490 -1.44 -8.63 29.38
C GLU A 490 -1.52 -10.17 29.35
N GLN A 491 -1.99 -10.81 30.43
CA GLN A 491 -2.09 -12.26 30.54
C GLN A 491 -3.40 -12.83 29.99
N GLU A 492 -4.52 -12.14 30.20
CA GLU A 492 -5.87 -12.66 29.93
C GLU A 492 -6.45 -12.15 28.60
N VAL A 493 -5.98 -11.00 28.08
CA VAL A 493 -6.53 -10.36 26.87
C VAL A 493 -5.46 -10.24 25.80
N THR A 494 -5.64 -10.95 24.68
CA THR A 494 -4.77 -10.82 23.52
C THR A 494 -5.05 -9.50 22.79
N TYR A 495 -4.16 -8.51 22.92
CA TYR A 495 -4.31 -7.20 22.29
C TYR A 495 -3.07 -6.82 21.44
N PRO A 496 -3.25 -6.35 20.18
CA PRO A 496 -2.14 -5.89 19.36
C PRO A 496 -1.68 -4.49 19.79
N GLY A 497 -0.59 -4.43 20.56
CA GLY A 497 0.05 -3.18 21.00
C GLY A 497 -0.05 -2.96 22.50
N GLN A 498 0.32 -1.75 22.95
CA GLN A 498 0.31 -1.41 24.37
C GLN A 498 -1.05 -0.85 24.79
N VAL A 499 -1.56 -1.34 25.93
CA VAL A 499 -2.77 -0.83 26.58
C VAL A 499 -2.35 0.04 27.77
N LYS A 500 -2.76 1.31 27.76
CA LYS A 500 -2.50 2.26 28.84
C LYS A 500 -3.56 2.11 29.93
N VAL A 501 -3.18 1.71 31.13
CA VAL A 501 -4.09 1.71 32.30
C VAL A 501 -3.97 3.06 33.02
N CYS A 502 -5.08 3.79 33.11
CA CYS A 502 -5.17 5.08 33.80
C CYS A 502 -6.16 4.96 34.96
N LEU A 503 -5.64 4.96 36.18
CA LEU A 503 -6.48 4.93 37.37
C LEU A 503 -6.72 6.36 37.88
N VAL A 504 -7.97 6.68 38.16
CA VAL A 504 -8.43 8.00 38.62
C VAL A 504 -9.15 7.82 39.95
N ARG A 505 -8.60 8.44 40.99
CA ARG A 505 -9.23 8.54 42.32
C ARG A 505 -10.02 9.84 42.38
N GLU A 506 -11.34 9.75 42.57
CA GLU A 506 -12.24 10.91 42.55
C GLU A 506 -12.95 11.09 43.90
N SER A 507 -12.95 12.31 44.44
CA SER A 507 -13.79 12.70 45.58
C SER A 507 -14.86 13.69 45.12
N ARG A 508 -16.12 13.46 45.48
CA ARG A 508 -17.24 14.35 45.11
C ARG A 508 -17.82 15.03 46.34
N PHE A 509 -17.75 16.37 46.35
CA PHE A 509 -18.39 17.20 47.36
C PHE A 509 -19.60 17.89 46.74
N ILE A 510 -20.79 17.64 47.28
CA ILE A 510 -22.05 18.20 46.76
C ILE A 510 -22.70 19.02 47.86
N GLU A 511 -22.86 20.33 47.62
CA GLU A 511 -23.64 21.23 48.47
C GLU A 511 -24.80 21.83 47.69
N TYR A 512 -25.92 22.03 48.38
CA TYR A 512 -27.10 22.66 47.82
C TYR A 512 -27.32 24.01 48.51
N ALA A 513 -27.22 25.09 47.75
CA ALA A 513 -27.61 26.42 48.23
C ALA A 513 -29.14 26.46 48.39
N ARG A 514 -29.63 27.01 49.51
CA ARG A 514 -31.04 27.33 49.72
C ARG A 514 -31.30 28.81 49.51
#